data_AF-C4FHK6-F1
#
_entry.id   AF-C4FHK6-F1
#
_cell.length_a   1.000
_cell.length_b   1.000
_cell.length_c   1.000
_cell.angle_alpha   90.00
_cell.angle_beta   90.00
_cell.angle_gamma   90.00
#
_symmetry.space_group_name_H-M   'P 1'
#
loop_
_entity.id
_entity.type
_entity.pdbx_description
1 polymer ?
#
loop_
_entity_poly.entity_id
_entity_poly.type
_entity_poly.pdbx_seq_one_letter_code
_entity_poly.pdbx_strand_id
1 'polypeptide(L)'
;MNQLLEKRKLYFAFLFSSFIFFALLIILKIPLNPFDTGHPVYILSIFSVLPAYLFFSRKKISFKNQLILGYIPLIAGFFISIIFNNSIYFLISFPIFLLNYIIIVPRR
;
A
#
# COMPACT_ATOMS: atom_id res chain seq x y z
N MET A 1 -4.27 20.29 -20.02
CA MET A 1 -3.12 20.38 -19.09
C MET A 1 -3.54 20.19 -17.62
N ASN A 2 -4.67 20.76 -17.18
CA ASN A 2 -5.14 20.70 -15.78
C ASN A 2 -5.41 19.28 -15.25
N GLN A 3 -6.05 18.40 -16.02
CA GLN A 3 -6.44 17.06 -15.54
C GLN A 3 -5.24 16.13 -15.22
N LEU A 4 -4.16 16.18 -16.01
CA LEU A 4 -2.98 15.37 -15.73
C LEU A 4 -2.27 15.86 -14.46
N LEU A 5 -2.21 17.18 -14.28
CA LEU A 5 -1.60 17.80 -13.12
C LEU A 5 -2.36 17.47 -11.84
N GLU A 6 -3.69 17.47 -11.88
CA GLU A 6 -4.54 17.01 -10.77
C GLU A 6 -4.30 15.54 -10.42
N LYS A 7 -4.23 14.65 -11.42
CA LYS A 7 -3.92 13.23 -11.20
C LYS A 7 -2.54 13.06 -10.55
N ARG A 8 -1.54 13.82 -10.97
CA ARG A 8 -0.19 13.79 -10.37
C ARG A 8 -0.20 14.32 -8.94
N LYS A 9 -0.91 15.42 -8.66
CA LYS A 9 -1.08 15.94 -7.30
C LYS A 9 -1.68 14.89 -6.37
N LEU A 10 -2.76 14.24 -6.80
CA LEU A 10 -3.41 13.17 -6.04
C LEU A 10 -2.47 11.97 -5.85
N TYR A 11 -1.77 11.55 -6.91
CA TYR A 11 -0.79 10.47 -6.85
C TYR A 11 0.27 10.74 -5.78
N PHE A 12 0.91 11.91 -5.82
CA PHE A 12 1.93 12.25 -4.84
C PHE A 12 1.36 12.44 -3.44
N ALA A 13 0.18 13.05 -3.30
CA ALA A 13 -0.46 13.22 -2.00
C ALA A 13 -0.67 11.89 -1.27
N PHE A 14 -1.17 10.87 -1.99
CA PHE A 14 -1.32 9.54 -1.40
C PHE A 14 0.02 8.83 -1.19
N LEU A 15 0.98 8.96 -2.11
CA LEU A 15 2.30 8.36 -1.90
C LEU A 15 2.97 8.93 -0.64
N PHE A 16 2.92 10.25 -0.46
CA PHE A 16 3.47 10.91 0.74
C PHE A 16 2.69 10.57 2.01
N SER A 17 1.37 10.41 1.95
CA SER A 17 0.60 10.00 3.13
C SER A 17 0.96 8.58 3.62
N SER A 18 1.62 7.75 2.80
CA SER A 18 2.09 6.43 3.23
C SER A 18 3.11 6.48 4.36
N PHE A 19 3.90 7.56 4.45
CA PHE A 19 4.87 7.77 5.53
C PHE A 19 4.22 7.99 6.89
N ILE A 20 2.95 8.39 6.94
CA ILE A 20 2.21 8.55 8.20
C ILE A 20 2.12 7.20 8.92
N PHE A 21 1.95 6.09 8.19
CA PHE A 21 1.85 4.76 8.78
C PHE A 21 3.17 4.32 9.43
N PHE A 22 4.32 4.63 8.82
CA PHE A 22 5.62 4.42 9.45
C PHE A 22 5.75 5.22 10.75
N ALA A 23 5.41 6.51 10.71
CA ALA A 23 5.47 7.37 11.88
C ALA A 23 4.57 6.84 13.01
N LEU A 24 3.35 6.40 12.69
CA LEU A 24 2.42 5.83 13.66
C LEU A 24 2.95 4.53 14.29
N LEU A 25 3.54 3.62 13.51
CA LEU A 25 4.13 2.40 14.07
C LEU A 25 5.28 2.71 15.04
N ILE A 26 6.10 3.72 14.73
CA ILE A 26 7.19 4.19 15.59
C ILE A 26 6.63 4.80 16.88
N ILE A 27 5.63 5.69 16.78
CA ILE A 27 4.99 6.33 17.94
C ILE A 27 4.35 5.29 18.86
N LEU A 28 3.69 4.28 18.29
CA LEU A 28 3.08 3.17 19.01
C LEU A 28 4.11 2.15 19.52
N LYS A 29 5.40 2.31 19.18
CA LYS A 29 6.50 1.43 19.56
C LYS A 29 6.26 -0.05 19.19
N ILE A 30 5.63 -0.29 18.04
CA ILE A 30 5.41 -1.65 17.55
C ILE A 30 6.77 -2.26 17.19
N PRO A 31 7.18 -3.38 17.83
CA PRO A 31 8.51 -3.94 17.65
C PRO A 31 8.67 -4.55 16.25
N LEU A 32 9.92 -4.79 15.85
CA LEU A 32 10.25 -5.49 14.61
C LEU A 32 10.86 -6.85 14.97
N ASN A 33 10.08 -7.92 14.83
CA ASN A 33 10.51 -9.28 15.13
C ASN A 33 10.51 -10.12 13.84
N PRO A 34 11.65 -10.26 13.13
CA PRO A 34 11.69 -10.88 11.81
C PRO A 34 11.46 -12.40 11.83
N PHE A 35 11.59 -13.05 12.98
CA PHE A 35 11.47 -14.50 13.13
C PHE A 35 10.06 -14.98 13.49
N ASP A 36 9.15 -14.06 13.80
CA ASP A 36 7.76 -14.35 14.16
C ASP A 36 6.82 -14.07 12.97
N THR A 37 7.06 -14.78 11.86
CA THR A 37 6.22 -14.73 10.66
C THR A 37 5.20 -15.87 10.72
N GLY A 38 4.17 -15.68 11.54
CA GLY A 38 3.08 -16.65 11.68
C GLY A 38 2.05 -16.61 10.54
N HIS A 39 0.86 -17.13 10.82
CA HIS A 39 -0.31 -17.13 9.92
C HIS A 39 -0.67 -15.80 9.23
N PRO A 40 -0.43 -14.59 9.78
CA PRO A 40 -0.82 -13.34 9.15
C PRO A 40 -0.14 -13.06 7.80
N VAL A 41 1.01 -13.68 7.54
CA VAL A 41 1.71 -13.53 6.24
C VAL A 41 0.88 -14.10 5.09
N TYR A 42 0.13 -15.19 5.31
CA TYR A 42 -0.74 -15.75 4.27
C TYR A 42 -1.85 -14.78 3.88
N ILE A 43 -2.41 -14.04 4.84
CA ILE A 43 -3.43 -13.02 4.57
C ILE A 43 -2.82 -11.89 3.72
N LEU A 44 -1.61 -11.45 4.06
CA LEU A 44 -0.90 -10.44 3.26
C LEU A 44 -0.54 -10.91 1.86
N SER A 45 -0.25 -12.20 1.70
CA SER A 45 0.12 -12.79 0.41
C SER A 45 -0.98 -12.68 -0.64
N ILE A 46 -2.26 -12.64 -0.23
CA ILE A 46 -3.41 -12.45 -1.13
C ILE A 46 -3.31 -11.10 -1.87
N PHE A 47 -2.74 -10.08 -1.23
CA PHE A 47 -2.58 -8.77 -1.84
C PHE A 47 -1.54 -8.74 -2.96
N SER A 48 -0.70 -9.77 -3.09
CA SER A 48 0.28 -9.87 -4.20
C SER A 48 -0.39 -10.00 -5.58
N VAL A 49 -1.69 -10.33 -5.63
CA VAL A 49 -2.49 -10.37 -6.86
C VAL A 49 -2.98 -8.97 -7.29
N LEU A 50 -3.04 -8.01 -6.37
CA LEU A 50 -3.54 -6.65 -6.66
C LEU A 50 -2.75 -5.93 -7.77
N PRO A 51 -1.40 -5.99 -7.84
CA PRO A 51 -0.64 -5.40 -8.94
C PRO A 51 -1.12 -5.90 -10.30
N ALA A 52 -1.28 -7.22 -10.46
CA ALA A 52 -1.76 -7.82 -11.70
C ALA A 52 -3.19 -7.36 -12.02
N TYR A 53 -4.09 -7.39 -11.04
CA TYR A 53 -5.46 -6.92 -11.22
C TYR A 53 -5.53 -5.45 -11.67
N LEU A 54 -4.76 -4.57 -11.03
CA LEU A 54 -4.70 -3.15 -11.38
C LEU A 54 -4.12 -2.91 -12.77
N PHE A 55 -3.11 -3.69 -13.17
CA PHE A 55 -2.53 -3.63 -14.50
C PHE A 55 -3.59 -3.93 -15.58
N PHE A 56 -4.35 -5.01 -15.44
CA PHE A 56 -5.38 -5.40 -16.41
C PHE A 56 -6.63 -4.51 -16.36
N SER A 57 -6.99 -3.99 -15.18
CA SER A 57 -8.22 -3.21 -14.98
C SER A 57 -8.02 -1.69 -15.14
N ARG A 58 -6.80 -1.25 -15.46
CA ARG A 58 -6.40 0.17 -15.51
C ARG A 58 -7.27 1.06 -16.41
N LYS A 59 -7.84 0.51 -17.49
CA LYS A 59 -8.70 1.26 -18.42
C LYS A 59 -10.17 1.30 -17.99
N LYS A 60 -10.59 0.42 -17.08
CA LYS A 60 -12.00 0.24 -16.67
C LYS A 60 -12.32 1.00 -15.38
N ILE A 61 -11.32 1.21 -14.53
CA ILE A 61 -11.48 1.79 -13.20
C ILE A 61 -11.05 3.26 -13.21
N SER A 62 -11.76 4.13 -12.50
CA SER A 62 -11.36 5.53 -12.34
C SER A 62 -10.00 5.65 -11.63
N PHE A 63 -9.22 6.69 -11.95
CA PHE A 63 -7.89 6.88 -11.35
C PHE A 63 -7.93 6.95 -9.81
N LYS A 64 -8.93 7.63 -9.24
CA LYS A 64 -9.12 7.70 -7.78
C LYS A 64 -9.34 6.31 -7.17
N ASN A 65 -10.16 5.48 -7.80
CA ASN A 65 -10.41 4.12 -7.32
C ASN A 65 -9.17 3.23 -7.46
N GLN A 66 -8.36 3.41 -8.52
CA GLN A 66 -7.07 2.72 -8.63
C GLN A 66 -6.14 3.08 -7.47
N LEU A 67 -6.04 4.36 -7.11
CA LEU A 67 -5.23 4.80 -5.97
C LEU A 67 -5.72 4.18 -4.65
N ILE A 68 -7.04 4.20 -4.40
CA ILE A 68 -7.64 3.61 -3.20
C ILE A 68 -7.34 2.11 -3.11
N LEU A 69 -7.57 1.37 -4.20
CA LEU A 69 -7.29 -0.07 -4.26
C LEU A 69 -5.80 -0.37 -4.09
N GLY A 70 -4.94 0.43 -4.72
CA GLY A 70 -3.49 0.30 -4.59
C GLY A 70 -2.98 0.54 -3.17
N TYR A 71 -3.75 1.28 -2.37
CA TYR A 71 -3.45 1.62 -0.97
C TYR A 71 -3.83 0.52 0.03
N ILE A 72 -4.69 -0.43 -0.37
CA ILE A 72 -5.20 -1.50 0.52
C ILE A 72 -4.09 -2.32 1.18
N PRO A 73 -3.03 -2.79 0.49
CA PRO A 73 -1.97 -3.58 1.12
C PRO A 73 -1.27 -2.81 2.25
N LEU A 74 -1.11 -1.50 2.07
CA LEU A 74 -0.49 -0.64 3.07
C LEU A 74 -1.34 -0.57 4.34
N ILE A 75 -2.64 -0.26 4.19
CA ILE A 75 -3.59 -0.19 5.30
C ILE A 75 -3.68 -1.55 6.01
N ALA A 76 -3.81 -2.63 5.26
CA ALA A 76 -3.93 -3.97 5.81
C ALA A 76 -2.66 -4.36 6.59
N GLY A 77 -1.48 -4.13 6.02
CA GLY A 77 -0.21 -4.42 6.72
C GLY A 77 -0.02 -3.59 7.98
N PHE A 78 -0.49 -2.34 7.99
CA PHE A 78 -0.45 -1.49 9.19
C PHE A 78 -1.34 -2.06 10.31
N PHE A 79 -2.60 -2.36 10.01
CA PHE A 79 -3.52 -2.91 11.01
C PHE A 79 -3.08 -4.29 11.50
N ILE A 80 -2.61 -5.16 10.60
CA ILE A 80 -2.04 -6.46 10.98
C ILE A 80 -0.82 -6.27 11.88
N SER A 81 0.04 -5.28 11.59
CA SER A 81 1.19 -4.99 12.46
C SER A 81 0.80 -4.57 13.87
N ILE A 82 -0.30 -3.81 14.01
CA ILE A 82 -0.83 -3.44 15.32
C ILE A 82 -1.43 -4.66 16.04
N ILE A 83 -2.30 -5.41 15.35
CA ILE A 83 -3.03 -6.55 15.93
C ILE A 83 -2.07 -7.62 16.44
N PHE A 84 -1.05 -7.95 15.65
CA PHE A 84 -0.07 -8.98 15.98
C PHE A 84 1.21 -8.40 16.59
N ASN A 85 1.19 -7.10 16.94
CA ASN A 85 2.29 -6.38 17.59
C ASN A 85 3.67 -6.62 16.95
N ASN A 86 3.74 -6.58 15.61
CA ASN A 86 4.98 -6.79 14.87
C ASN A 86 4.98 -6.03 13.55
N SER A 87 5.91 -5.09 13.40
CA SER A 87 6.03 -4.21 12.23
C SER A 87 6.53 -4.91 10.96
N ILE A 88 6.99 -6.18 11.05
CA ILE A 88 7.40 -6.96 9.88
C ILE A 88 6.26 -7.10 8.86
N TYR A 89 5.02 -7.18 9.32
CA TYR A 89 3.84 -7.33 8.48
C TYR A 89 3.62 -6.10 7.58
N PHE A 90 3.89 -4.90 8.10
CA PHE A 90 3.87 -3.68 7.32
C PHE A 90 5.03 -3.62 6.32
N LEU A 91 6.24 -4.05 6.72
CA LEU A 91 7.39 -4.12 5.82
C LEU A 91 7.18 -5.10 4.66
N ILE A 92 6.45 -6.20 4.87
CA ILE A 92 6.09 -7.15 3.82
C ILE A 92 5.04 -6.56 2.87
N SER A 93 4.06 -5.81 3.39
CA SER A 93 2.99 -5.26 2.56
C SER A 93 3.42 -4.01 1.77
N PHE A 94 4.42 -3.28 2.27
CA PHE A 94 4.89 -2.03 1.67
C PHE A 94 5.43 -2.19 0.22
N PRO A 95 6.24 -3.21 -0.12
CA PRO A 95 6.63 -3.49 -1.50
C PRO A 95 5.43 -3.74 -2.43
N ILE A 96 4.39 -4.43 -1.96
CA ILE A 96 3.17 -4.69 -2.75
C ILE A 96 2.46 -3.37 -3.05
N PHE A 97 2.33 -2.50 -2.04
CA PHE A 97 1.83 -1.14 -2.20
C PHE A 97 2.65 -0.34 -3.24
N LEU A 98 3.98 -0.38 -3.16
CA LEU A 98 4.85 0.32 -4.12
C LEU A 98 4.68 -0.19 -5.54
N LEU A 99 4.55 -1.51 -5.74
CA LEU A 99 4.29 -2.10 -7.05
C LEU A 99 2.97 -1.59 -7.64
N ASN A 100 1.90 -1.56 -6.83
CA ASN A 100 0.63 -0.95 -7.25
C ASN A 100 0.84 0.51 -7.70
N TYR A 101 1.60 1.28 -6.92
CA TYR A 101 1.88 2.69 -7.21
C TYR A 101 2.66 2.89 -8.50
N ILE A 102 3.64 2.04 -8.80
CA ILE A 102 4.41 2.08 -10.05
C ILE A 102 3.51 1.82 -11.25
N ILE A 103 2.55 0.89 -11.13
CA ILE A 103 1.59 0.56 -12.18
C ILE A 103 0.62 1.71 -12.44
N ILE A 104 0.14 2.37 -11.37
CA ILE A 104 -0.87 3.43 -11.46
C ILE A 104 -0.29 4.75 -11.99
N VAL A 105 1.04 4.97 -11.92
CA VAL A 105 1.72 6.23 -12.31
C VAL A 105 1.05 6.89 -13.52
N PRO A 106 0.52 8.12 -13.40
CA PRO A 106 -0.13 8.80 -14.51
C PRO A 106 0.91 9.19 -15.58
N ARG A 107 0.94 8.40 -16.67
CA ARG A 107 1.80 8.59 -17.84
C ARG A 107 0.94 9.11 -19.01
N ARG A 108 0.96 10.44 -19.20
CA ARG A 108 0.24 11.23 -20.21
C ARG A 108 -1.24 11.49 -19.90
#